data_AF-A0A381QM02-F1
#
_entry.id   AF-A0A381QM02-F1
#
_cell.length_a   1.000
_cell.length_b   1.000
_cell.length_c   1.000
_cell.angle_alpha   90.00
_cell.angle_beta   90.00
_cell.angle_gamma   90.00
#
_symmetry.space_group_name_H-M   'P 1'
#
loop_
_entity.id
_entity.type
_entity.pdbx_description
1 polymer ?
#
loop_
_entity_poly.entity_id
_entity_poly.type
_entity_poly.pdbx_seq_one_letter_code
_entity_poly.pdbx_strand_id
1 'polypeptide(L)'
;MRRDCPHAAIRYGFSLLLTGLLAGTLVIPSRAQVEWSPVPDGYPRTAAEENGFTRHTRHLEMWEYLEALRGVTTDMRLGSYGQTWEGRELPYAVFSRPLVSEPWEAWALGRPVVVLAANVHGGERTFREGLMILMRDFTIPGTDAYELLDEVTVLVAPQINPDGFEATERGTRGNAWGIDLNRDYIKLEQPAIANYVGNIISKWRPHMFVDGHNGGSRPYNLNYQCPSHFDPAIEITLMCDREIFPAINAKLATEGYKAWYYTGGDENEWRVGGSQARIGRNYGGFVNSVGILFEAPSQELETGARAGYLGYLTVVEFAAEHTDRLMSVVDDARSETIEMGAEPRGDIAVVMEYAAEDYPVSYEIVRGGGRGGSSNDPVEIIQVTGADLMKKPVALRLRARPWAYLLPRDAVDAVAMLRRHGITVETLVSAVELQVDAYTVTDVTHERAYNHAAATKVEVGEVLTLTELFPAGTFIVPTAQYLGRLVAHMLEPETEDSVVYWNTMDAWIPRSADAVGGGRGFGGRGAGTGSARPPLVPIYKLMTPTALTTKVMGN
;
A
#
# COMPACT_ATOMS: atom_id res chain seq x y z
N MET A 1 -83.78 -33.58 -36.65
CA MET A 1 -84.80 -34.30 -35.85
C MET A 1 -84.52 -34.00 -34.38
N ARG A 2 -85.56 -33.52 -33.65
CA ARG A 2 -85.84 -33.58 -32.19
C ARG A 2 -84.84 -34.39 -31.32
N ARG A 3 -84.52 -34.10 -30.05
CA ARG A 3 -85.03 -33.20 -28.99
C ARG A 3 -84.07 -33.34 -27.76
N ASP A 4 -83.92 -32.24 -27.01
CA ASP A 4 -83.97 -32.04 -25.54
C ASP A 4 -83.07 -32.81 -24.52
N CYS A 5 -82.25 -32.00 -23.79
CA CYS A 5 -82.10 -31.85 -22.32
C CYS A 5 -81.45 -32.95 -21.42
N PRO A 6 -80.97 -32.61 -20.18
CA PRO A 6 -80.17 -31.43 -19.75
C PRO A 6 -79.13 -31.71 -18.60
N HIS A 7 -78.40 -30.65 -18.22
CA HIS A 7 -77.83 -30.30 -16.90
C HIS A 7 -76.70 -31.12 -16.23
N ALA A 8 -75.55 -30.46 -16.04
CA ALA A 8 -75.04 -30.12 -14.69
C ALA A 8 -73.93 -29.05 -14.80
N ALA A 9 -74.15 -27.90 -14.17
CA ALA A 9 -73.17 -26.83 -14.02
C ALA A 9 -72.52 -26.95 -12.64
N ILE A 10 -71.18 -26.97 -12.57
CA ILE A 10 -70.43 -26.86 -11.32
C ILE A 10 -69.86 -25.45 -11.25
N ARG A 11 -70.45 -24.63 -10.37
CA ARG A 11 -69.91 -23.35 -9.91
C ARG A 11 -68.98 -23.63 -8.73
N TYR A 12 -67.70 -23.31 -8.86
CA TYR A 12 -66.82 -23.14 -7.70
C TYR A 12 -66.92 -21.68 -7.24
N GLY A 13 -67.57 -21.47 -6.09
CA GLY A 13 -67.50 -20.21 -5.36
C GLY A 13 -66.20 -20.15 -4.58
N PHE A 14 -65.35 -19.17 -4.88
CA PHE A 14 -64.24 -18.79 -4.01
C PHE A 14 -64.77 -17.81 -2.95
N SER A 15 -64.87 -18.29 -1.71
CA SER A 15 -65.12 -17.44 -0.54
C SER A 15 -63.89 -16.58 -0.26
N LEU A 16 -64.09 -15.25 -0.24
CA LEU A 16 -63.16 -14.30 0.37
C LEU A 16 -63.06 -14.60 1.88
N LEU A 17 -61.85 -14.93 2.34
CA LEU A 17 -61.46 -14.85 3.74
C LEU A 17 -60.36 -13.79 3.87
N LEU A 18 -60.80 -12.60 4.25
CA LEU A 18 -59.96 -11.46 4.61
C LEU A 18 -59.25 -11.80 5.93
N THR A 19 -57.99 -12.21 5.86
CA THR A 19 -57.11 -12.30 7.04
C THR A 19 -56.15 -11.12 6.97
N GLY A 20 -56.32 -10.19 7.90
CA GLY A 20 -55.47 -9.01 8.01
C GLY A 20 -54.03 -9.39 8.28
N LEU A 21 -53.15 -9.09 7.32
CA LEU A 21 -51.72 -9.05 7.56
C LEU A 21 -51.44 -7.84 8.47
N LEU A 22 -51.16 -8.08 9.75
CA LEU A 22 -50.39 -7.13 10.53
C LEU A 22 -49.00 -7.06 9.89
N ALA A 23 -48.70 -5.96 9.21
CA ALA A 23 -47.34 -5.58 8.86
C ALA A 23 -46.59 -5.24 10.15
N GLY A 24 -46.04 -6.27 10.81
CA GLY A 24 -45.02 -6.10 11.82
C GLY A 24 -43.73 -5.71 11.13
N THR A 25 -43.38 -4.43 11.15
CA THR A 25 -42.02 -3.97 10.89
C THR A 25 -41.11 -4.49 11.98
N LEU A 26 -40.61 -5.72 11.81
CA LEU A 26 -39.45 -6.20 12.56
C LEU A 26 -38.22 -5.46 12.02
N VAL A 27 -37.92 -4.31 12.64
CA VAL A 27 -36.56 -3.78 12.64
C VAL A 27 -35.76 -4.70 13.57
N ILE A 28 -35.17 -5.75 13.01
CA ILE A 28 -34.10 -6.47 13.69
C ILE A 28 -32.83 -5.68 13.39
N PRO A 29 -32.15 -5.09 14.39
CA PRO A 29 -30.77 -4.71 14.19
C PRO A 29 -29.99 -6.02 14.06
N SER A 30 -29.65 -6.43 12.85
CA SER A 30 -28.77 -7.59 12.65
C SER A 30 -27.37 -7.19 13.11
N ARG A 31 -27.09 -7.31 14.40
CA ARG A 31 -25.71 -7.51 14.81
C ARG A 31 -25.29 -8.85 14.20
N ALA A 32 -24.37 -8.80 13.24
CA ALA A 32 -23.74 -10.02 12.73
C ALA A 32 -23.21 -10.81 13.92
N GLN A 33 -23.64 -12.07 14.04
CA GLN A 33 -23.18 -12.94 15.12
C GLN A 33 -21.70 -13.21 14.87
N VAL A 34 -20.85 -12.82 15.81
CA VAL A 34 -19.41 -13.09 15.74
C VAL A 34 -19.21 -14.57 16.07
N GLU A 35 -18.56 -15.31 15.18
CA GLU A 35 -18.27 -16.73 15.38
C GLU A 35 -16.76 -16.97 15.47
N TRP A 36 -16.24 -17.12 16.69
CA TRP A 36 -14.87 -17.59 16.93
C TRP A 36 -14.87 -19.07 17.25
N SER A 37 -13.99 -19.83 16.58
CA SER A 37 -13.74 -21.22 16.93
C SER A 37 -13.19 -21.32 18.37
N PRO A 38 -13.60 -22.33 19.16
CA PRO A 38 -13.01 -22.55 20.48
C PRO A 38 -11.50 -22.78 20.37
N VAL A 39 -10.74 -22.08 21.22
CA VAL A 39 -9.28 -22.26 21.29
C VAL A 39 -8.98 -23.62 21.93
N PRO A 40 -8.26 -24.54 21.24
CA PRO A 40 -7.92 -25.84 21.80
C PRO A 40 -7.03 -25.73 23.04
N ASP A 41 -7.11 -26.73 23.92
CA ASP A 41 -6.27 -26.80 25.11
C ASP A 41 -4.77 -26.74 24.74
N GLY A 42 -4.01 -25.92 25.47
CA GLY A 42 -2.57 -25.73 25.26
C GLY A 42 -2.20 -24.58 24.31
N TYR A 43 -3.15 -23.98 23.58
CA TYR A 43 -2.88 -22.81 22.74
C TYR A 43 -3.21 -21.49 23.47
N PRO A 44 -2.40 -20.43 23.28
CA PRO A 44 -2.60 -19.16 23.98
C PRO A 44 -3.78 -18.37 23.41
N ARG A 45 -4.35 -17.51 24.25
CA ARG A 45 -5.32 -16.48 23.85
C ARG A 45 -4.63 -15.12 23.85
N THR A 46 -5.06 -14.24 22.96
CA THR A 46 -4.66 -12.83 23.01
C THR A 46 -5.26 -12.17 24.24
N ALA A 47 -4.63 -11.12 24.76
CA ALA A 47 -5.20 -10.39 25.90
C ALA A 47 -6.60 -9.84 25.56
N ALA A 48 -6.84 -9.43 24.30
CA ALA A 48 -8.16 -9.04 23.80
C ALA A 48 -9.21 -10.15 23.97
N GLU A 49 -8.92 -11.39 23.58
CA GLU A 49 -9.82 -12.53 23.79
C GLU A 49 -10.09 -12.79 25.28
N GLU A 50 -9.06 -12.72 26.13
CA GLU A 50 -9.19 -12.97 27.57
C GLU A 50 -10.11 -11.96 28.27
N ASN A 51 -10.14 -10.72 27.78
CA ASN A 51 -10.98 -9.66 28.33
C ASN A 51 -12.32 -9.48 27.58
N GLY A 52 -12.66 -10.39 26.67
CA GLY A 52 -13.90 -10.32 25.88
C GLY A 52 -13.95 -9.13 24.93
N PHE A 53 -12.81 -8.77 24.32
CA PHE A 53 -12.65 -7.66 23.36
C PHE A 53 -13.08 -6.29 23.89
N THR A 54 -12.97 -6.07 25.21
CA THR A 54 -13.19 -4.77 25.86
C THR A 54 -11.98 -3.86 25.79
N ARG A 55 -10.77 -4.42 25.55
CA ARG A 55 -9.54 -3.68 25.23
C ARG A 55 -8.64 -4.46 24.29
N HIS A 56 -7.74 -3.74 23.62
CA HIS A 56 -6.70 -4.30 22.75
C HIS A 56 -5.59 -5.01 23.55
N THR A 57 -4.85 -5.87 22.86
CA THR A 57 -3.63 -6.51 23.36
C THR A 57 -2.46 -5.52 23.30
N ARG A 58 -1.80 -5.22 24.42
CA ARG A 58 -0.67 -4.29 24.50
C ARG A 58 0.59 -4.85 23.83
N HIS A 59 1.61 -4.02 23.62
CA HIS A 59 2.85 -4.42 22.95
C HIS A 59 3.57 -5.56 23.69
N LEU A 60 3.70 -5.47 25.02
CA LEU A 60 4.34 -6.53 25.80
C LEU A 60 3.48 -7.80 25.88
N GLU A 61 2.16 -7.65 26.04
CA GLU A 61 1.21 -8.77 26.00
C GLU A 61 1.26 -9.51 24.65
N MET A 62 1.44 -8.77 23.55
CA MET A 62 1.64 -9.36 22.22
C MET A 62 2.95 -10.15 22.16
N TRP A 63 4.05 -9.62 22.69
CA TRP A 63 5.32 -10.38 22.73
C TRP A 63 5.19 -11.68 23.53
N GLU A 64 4.55 -11.62 24.70
CA GLU A 64 4.28 -12.80 25.52
C GLU A 64 3.41 -13.83 24.76
N TYR A 65 2.38 -13.36 24.06
CA TYR A 65 1.53 -14.18 23.21
C TYR A 65 2.30 -14.84 22.05
N LEU A 66 3.13 -14.08 21.33
CA LEU A 66 3.92 -14.59 20.20
C LEU A 66 4.98 -15.60 20.65
N GLU A 67 5.61 -15.38 21.81
CA GLU A 67 6.54 -16.31 22.44
C GLU A 67 5.85 -17.61 22.86
N ALA A 68 4.62 -17.52 23.40
CA ALA A 68 3.81 -18.69 23.72
C ALA A 68 3.40 -19.46 22.45
N LEU A 69 3.02 -18.77 21.36
CA LEU A 69 2.73 -19.41 20.06
C LEU A 69 3.94 -20.16 19.50
N ARG A 70 5.13 -19.55 19.54
CA ARG A 70 6.37 -20.21 19.13
C ARG A 70 6.63 -21.49 19.95
N GLY A 71 6.17 -21.55 21.21
CA GLY A 71 6.35 -22.71 22.08
C GLY A 71 5.48 -23.92 21.73
N VAL A 72 4.44 -23.76 20.92
CA VAL A 72 3.45 -24.81 20.63
C VAL A 72 3.48 -25.35 19.19
N THR A 73 4.35 -24.82 18.34
CA THR A 73 4.51 -25.28 16.94
C THR A 73 5.96 -25.28 16.48
N THR A 74 6.28 -26.11 15.48
CA THR A 74 7.56 -26.12 14.77
C THR A 74 7.52 -25.39 13.43
N ASP A 75 6.34 -24.96 12.98
CA ASP A 75 6.12 -24.35 11.66
C ASP A 75 6.06 -22.82 11.71
N MET A 76 6.50 -22.25 12.84
CA MET A 76 6.63 -20.82 13.08
C MET A 76 8.07 -20.45 13.46
N ARG A 77 8.61 -19.40 12.85
CA ARG A 77 9.81 -18.70 13.32
C ARG A 77 9.44 -17.30 13.77
N LEU A 78 9.77 -16.93 15.00
CA LEU A 78 9.62 -15.57 15.53
C LEU A 78 10.97 -14.83 15.48
N GLY A 79 10.95 -13.55 15.14
CA GLY A 79 12.11 -12.67 15.16
C GLY A 79 11.75 -11.20 15.31
N SER A 80 12.78 -10.35 15.34
CA SER A 80 12.64 -8.90 15.24
C SER A 80 13.22 -8.42 13.92
N TYR A 81 12.54 -7.48 13.26
CA TYR A 81 13.01 -6.87 12.02
C TYR A 81 13.66 -5.51 12.27
N GLY A 82 13.79 -5.06 13.52
CA GLY A 82 14.45 -3.82 13.89
C GLY A 82 13.89 -3.21 15.16
N GLN A 83 14.24 -1.95 15.43
CA GLN A 83 13.76 -1.20 16.59
C GLN A 83 13.18 0.14 16.17
N THR A 84 12.32 0.69 17.03
CA THR A 84 11.79 2.06 16.93
C THR A 84 12.71 3.10 17.57
N TRP A 85 12.30 4.37 17.58
CA TRP A 85 13.04 5.44 18.25
C TRP A 85 13.08 5.27 19.77
N GLU A 86 12.04 4.69 20.38
CA GLU A 86 12.04 4.36 21.81
C GLU A 86 12.76 3.04 22.13
N GLY A 87 13.37 2.39 21.14
CA GLY A 87 14.07 1.11 21.32
C GLY A 87 13.13 -0.09 21.47
N ARG A 88 11.87 0.01 21.03
CA ARG A 88 10.93 -1.13 21.03
C ARG A 88 11.26 -2.06 19.87
N GLU A 89 11.40 -3.34 20.17
CA GLU A 89 11.58 -4.38 19.16
C GLU A 89 10.34 -4.49 18.26
N LEU A 90 10.57 -4.67 16.97
CA LEU A 90 9.54 -4.78 15.96
C LEU A 90 9.36 -6.27 15.57
N PRO A 91 8.32 -6.96 16.05
CA PRO A 91 8.18 -8.39 15.84
C PRO A 91 7.78 -8.72 14.41
N TYR A 92 8.35 -9.81 13.88
CA TYR A 92 7.75 -10.53 12.77
C TYR A 92 7.79 -12.04 13.01
N ALA A 93 6.85 -12.76 12.42
CA ALA A 93 6.87 -14.21 12.37
C ALA A 93 6.80 -14.73 10.94
N VAL A 94 7.39 -15.89 10.69
CA VAL A 94 7.31 -16.64 9.43
C VAL A 94 6.57 -17.94 9.71
N PHE A 95 5.57 -18.25 8.90
CA PHE A 95 4.80 -19.49 8.91
C PHE A 95 4.97 -20.18 7.55
N SER A 96 5.43 -21.42 7.55
CA SER A 96 5.61 -22.20 6.31
C SER A 96 5.83 -23.68 6.65
N ARG A 97 5.40 -24.57 5.75
CA ARG A 97 5.67 -26.01 5.81
C ARG A 97 6.33 -26.48 4.51
N PRO A 98 7.62 -26.89 4.53
CA PRO A 98 8.53 -26.90 5.68
C PRO A 98 8.87 -25.48 6.17
N LEU A 99 9.25 -25.34 7.45
CA LEU A 99 9.67 -24.06 8.00
C LEU A 99 10.85 -23.47 7.21
N VAL A 100 10.75 -22.19 6.90
CA VAL A 100 11.83 -21.39 6.29
C VAL A 100 12.31 -20.30 7.25
N SER A 101 13.61 -20.04 7.19
CA SER A 101 14.34 -19.16 8.09
C SER A 101 14.93 -17.95 7.38
N GLU A 102 15.27 -18.11 6.11
CA GLU A 102 15.81 -17.07 5.24
C GLU A 102 14.98 -16.93 3.95
N PRO A 103 14.95 -15.72 3.34
CA PRO A 103 14.16 -15.48 2.14
C PRO A 103 14.44 -16.45 0.99
N TRP A 104 15.71 -16.78 0.75
CA TRP A 104 16.09 -17.65 -0.38
C TRP A 104 15.49 -19.05 -0.25
N GLU A 105 15.24 -19.53 0.97
CA GLU A 105 14.56 -20.80 1.23
C GLU A 105 13.10 -20.72 0.78
N ALA A 106 12.41 -19.63 1.13
CA ALA A 106 11.03 -19.39 0.70
C ALA A 106 10.91 -19.32 -0.84
N TRP A 107 11.85 -18.62 -1.50
CA TRP A 107 11.89 -18.56 -2.96
C TRP A 107 12.17 -19.92 -3.61
N ALA A 108 13.05 -20.72 -3.01
CA ALA A 108 13.38 -22.06 -3.51
C ALA A 108 12.19 -23.03 -3.45
N LEU A 109 11.19 -22.77 -2.61
CA LEU A 109 9.95 -23.56 -2.56
C LEU A 109 9.04 -23.33 -3.77
N GLY A 110 9.28 -22.30 -4.58
CA GLY A 110 8.51 -22.03 -5.80
C GLY A 110 7.05 -21.67 -5.55
N ARG A 111 6.75 -21.09 -4.39
CA ARG A 111 5.40 -20.77 -3.93
C ARG A 111 5.27 -19.28 -3.56
N PRO A 112 4.04 -18.75 -3.42
CA PRO A 112 3.85 -17.36 -3.05
C PRO A 112 4.43 -17.03 -1.68
N VAL A 113 4.84 -15.77 -1.55
CA VAL A 113 5.30 -15.16 -0.29
C VAL A 113 4.35 -14.02 0.00
N VAL A 114 3.61 -14.13 1.10
CA VAL A 114 2.58 -13.17 1.52
C VAL A 114 3.03 -12.49 2.81
N VAL A 115 2.99 -11.16 2.86
CA VAL A 115 3.25 -10.40 4.10
C VAL A 115 1.95 -9.79 4.62
N LEU A 116 1.57 -10.11 5.85
CA LEU A 116 0.44 -9.53 6.54
C LEU A 116 0.94 -8.56 7.62
N ALA A 117 0.49 -7.33 7.59
CA ALA A 117 0.88 -6.32 8.54
C ALA A 117 -0.31 -5.49 9.03
N ALA A 118 -0.09 -4.81 10.16
CA ALA A 118 -1.07 -3.90 10.72
C ALA A 118 -0.40 -2.81 11.57
N ASN A 119 -1.20 -1.81 11.95
CA ASN A 119 -0.87 -0.85 13.00
C ASN A 119 0.35 0.04 12.65
N VAL A 120 0.48 0.46 11.39
CA VAL A 120 1.42 1.53 11.01
C VAL A 120 1.02 2.88 11.62
N HIS A 121 -0.26 3.09 11.88
CA HIS A 121 -0.73 4.14 12.79
C HIS A 121 -1.05 3.52 14.15
N GLY A 122 -0.45 4.03 15.23
CA GLY A 122 -0.54 3.42 16.56
C GLY A 122 -1.96 3.32 17.15
N GLY A 123 -2.84 4.27 16.78
CA GLY A 123 -4.25 4.26 17.18
C GLY A 123 -5.16 3.32 16.38
N GLU A 124 -4.65 2.69 15.32
CA GLU A 124 -5.43 1.85 14.42
C GLU A 124 -5.14 0.38 14.72
N ARG A 125 -6.01 -0.23 15.54
CA ARG A 125 -5.69 -1.44 16.32
C ARG A 125 -6.65 -2.60 16.07
N THR A 126 -7.74 -2.38 15.33
CA THR A 126 -8.84 -3.34 15.25
C THR A 126 -8.44 -4.60 14.47
N PHE A 127 -7.91 -4.45 13.26
CA PHE A 127 -7.49 -5.59 12.45
C PHE A 127 -6.24 -6.31 12.96
N ARG A 128 -5.43 -5.64 13.79
CA ARG A 128 -4.31 -6.28 14.49
C ARG A 128 -4.77 -7.43 15.40
N GLU A 129 -5.90 -7.29 16.09
CA GLU A 129 -6.41 -8.36 16.97
C GLU A 129 -6.83 -9.60 16.17
N GLY A 130 -7.53 -9.40 15.05
CA GLY A 130 -7.88 -10.48 14.12
C GLY A 130 -6.65 -11.15 13.49
N LEU A 131 -5.64 -10.35 13.14
CA LEU A 131 -4.39 -10.85 12.59
C LEU A 131 -3.63 -11.72 13.58
N MET A 132 -3.58 -11.36 14.88
CA MET A 132 -2.97 -12.21 15.91
C MET A 132 -3.72 -13.54 16.08
N ILE A 133 -5.04 -13.54 16.02
CA ILE A 133 -5.82 -14.79 16.05
C ILE A 133 -5.49 -15.66 14.82
N LEU A 134 -5.36 -15.07 13.63
CA LEU A 134 -4.92 -15.80 12.44
C LEU A 134 -3.51 -16.38 12.61
N MET A 135 -2.59 -15.65 13.25
CA MET A 135 -1.26 -16.17 13.59
C MET A 135 -1.34 -17.43 14.45
N ARG A 136 -2.26 -17.51 15.41
CA ARG A 136 -2.50 -18.76 16.17
C ARG A 136 -3.04 -19.86 15.28
N ASP A 137 -3.99 -19.56 14.39
CA ASP A 137 -4.61 -20.59 13.58
C ASP A 137 -3.59 -21.21 12.60
N PHE A 138 -2.59 -20.45 12.14
CA PHE A 138 -1.41 -20.99 11.43
C PHE A 138 -0.54 -21.95 12.26
N THR A 139 -0.79 -22.10 13.56
CA THR A 139 -0.03 -23.02 14.45
C THR A 139 -0.81 -24.27 14.84
N ILE A 140 -2.11 -24.34 14.54
CA ILE A 140 -3.02 -25.41 14.97
C ILE A 140 -3.28 -26.36 13.78
N PRO A 141 -2.76 -27.61 13.80
CA PRO A 141 -3.05 -28.58 12.75
C PRO A 141 -4.56 -28.79 12.54
N GLY A 142 -4.99 -28.85 11.27
CA GLY A 142 -6.38 -29.05 10.89
C GLY A 142 -7.25 -27.79 10.84
N THR A 143 -6.71 -26.60 11.11
CA THR A 143 -7.39 -25.34 10.75
C THR A 143 -7.15 -25.04 9.26
N ASP A 144 -8.10 -24.35 8.61
CA ASP A 144 -7.94 -23.91 7.22
C ASP A 144 -6.62 -23.13 7.03
N ALA A 145 -6.30 -22.22 7.97
CA ALA A 145 -5.08 -21.43 7.94
C ALA A 145 -3.81 -22.29 7.94
N TYR A 146 -3.73 -23.30 8.83
CA TYR A 146 -2.57 -24.18 8.93
C TYR A 146 -2.35 -25.03 7.67
N GLU A 147 -3.44 -25.50 7.04
CA GLU A 147 -3.35 -26.31 5.83
C GLU A 147 -2.80 -25.54 4.63
N LEU A 148 -2.97 -24.22 4.59
CA LEU A 148 -2.41 -23.37 3.53
C LEU A 148 -0.87 -23.32 3.56
N LEU A 149 -0.21 -23.61 4.68
CA LEU A 149 1.24 -23.44 4.83
C LEU A 149 2.08 -24.37 3.95
N ASP A 150 1.49 -25.43 3.38
CA ASP A 150 2.14 -26.27 2.38
C ASP A 150 2.24 -25.58 0.99
N GLU A 151 1.38 -24.59 0.73
CA GLU A 151 1.21 -23.91 -0.56
C GLU A 151 1.62 -22.43 -0.53
N VAL A 152 1.79 -21.82 0.65
CA VAL A 152 2.22 -20.42 0.78
C VAL A 152 3.17 -20.21 1.95
N THR A 153 4.16 -19.33 1.79
CA THR A 153 4.95 -18.81 2.90
C THR A 153 4.33 -17.50 3.38
N VAL A 154 3.93 -17.45 4.66
CA VAL A 154 3.30 -16.27 5.25
C VAL A 154 4.26 -15.61 6.23
N LEU A 155 4.47 -14.30 6.06
CA LEU A 155 5.14 -13.45 7.02
C LEU A 155 4.13 -12.55 7.69
N VAL A 156 4.24 -12.35 8.99
CA VAL A 156 3.35 -11.45 9.73
C VAL A 156 4.15 -10.45 10.54
N ALA A 157 3.92 -9.15 10.30
CA ALA A 157 4.42 -8.03 11.08
C ALA A 157 3.23 -7.36 11.80
N PRO A 158 2.79 -7.89 12.95
CA PRO A 158 1.50 -7.52 13.54
C PRO A 158 1.46 -6.09 14.07
N GLN A 159 2.60 -5.42 14.22
CA GLN A 159 2.68 -4.06 14.73
C GLN A 159 3.89 -3.29 14.17
N ILE A 160 3.61 -2.33 13.29
CA ILE A 160 4.64 -1.46 12.71
C ILE A 160 5.00 -0.27 13.62
N ASN A 161 4.04 0.27 14.38
CA ASN A 161 4.22 1.49 15.17
C ASN A 161 3.94 1.29 16.67
N PRO A 162 4.76 0.51 17.39
CA PRO A 162 4.54 0.31 18.83
C PRO A 162 4.73 1.59 19.65
N ASP A 163 5.57 2.53 19.20
CA ASP A 163 5.74 3.84 19.85
C ASP A 163 4.43 4.64 19.87
N GLY A 164 3.80 4.80 18.70
CA GLY A 164 2.51 5.46 18.60
C GLY A 164 1.39 4.65 19.28
N PHE A 165 1.49 3.32 19.28
CA PHE A 165 0.50 2.47 19.92
C PHE A 165 0.49 2.66 21.44
N GLU A 166 1.65 2.71 22.06
CA GLU A 166 1.79 2.83 23.53
C GLU A 166 1.80 4.28 24.05
N ALA A 167 1.89 5.28 23.16
CA ALA A 167 1.95 6.69 23.55
C ALA A 167 0.76 7.15 24.41
N THR A 168 -0.44 6.59 24.21
CA THR A 168 -1.62 6.88 25.03
C THR A 168 -2.54 5.65 25.17
N GLU A 169 -3.58 5.75 25.99
CA GLU A 169 -4.59 4.69 26.09
C GLU A 169 -5.20 4.34 24.74
N ARG A 170 -5.50 5.35 23.90
CA ARG A 170 -6.05 5.18 22.54
C ARG A 170 -4.99 5.15 21.43
N GLY A 171 -3.74 5.42 21.78
CA GLY A 171 -2.62 5.49 20.84
C GLY A 171 -2.64 6.81 20.08
N THR A 172 -1.64 7.01 19.24
CA THR A 172 -1.52 8.16 18.36
C THR A 172 -1.36 7.71 16.93
N ARG A 173 -1.78 8.56 15.98
CA ARG A 173 -1.60 8.28 14.56
C ARG A 173 -0.13 8.19 14.19
N GLY A 174 0.67 9.16 14.63
CA GLY A 174 2.11 9.16 14.43
C GLY A 174 2.87 8.33 15.45
N ASN A 175 4.17 8.17 15.23
CA ASN A 175 5.12 7.58 16.18
C ASN A 175 5.41 8.49 17.40
N ALA A 176 6.47 8.19 18.17
CA ALA A 176 6.90 8.98 19.34
C ALA A 176 7.08 10.48 19.07
N TRP A 177 7.34 10.89 17.81
CA TRP A 177 7.51 12.29 17.41
C TRP A 177 6.29 12.85 16.67
N GLY A 178 5.18 12.12 16.64
CA GLY A 178 3.96 12.50 15.93
C GLY A 178 4.07 12.39 14.41
N ILE A 179 5.09 11.70 13.87
CA ILE A 179 5.29 11.52 12.43
C ILE A 179 4.38 10.40 11.92
N ASP A 180 3.58 10.69 10.89
CA ASP A 180 2.77 9.70 10.18
C ASP A 180 3.67 8.73 9.39
N LEU A 181 3.78 7.50 9.88
CA LEU A 181 4.62 6.47 9.26
C LEU A 181 4.10 6.01 7.89
N ASN A 182 2.80 6.12 7.63
CA ASN A 182 2.23 5.79 6.32
C ASN A 182 2.41 6.92 5.29
N ARG A 183 3.39 7.81 5.53
CA ARG A 183 3.92 8.80 4.58
C ARG A 183 5.44 8.67 4.38
N ASP A 184 6.05 7.63 4.93
CA ASP A 184 7.51 7.47 4.99
C ASP A 184 8.05 6.37 4.07
N TYR A 185 7.20 5.65 3.32
CA TYR A 185 7.62 4.51 2.49
C TYR A 185 8.59 4.88 1.35
N ILE A 186 8.71 6.16 0.99
CA ILE A 186 9.70 6.67 0.03
C ILE A 186 10.92 7.28 0.75
N LYS A 187 10.72 8.10 1.79
CA LYS A 187 11.84 8.75 2.47
C LYS A 187 12.70 7.79 3.28
N LEU A 188 12.06 6.81 3.93
CA LEU A 188 12.66 5.87 4.86
C LEU A 188 13.50 6.57 5.96
N GLU A 189 12.94 7.63 6.54
CA GLU A 189 13.58 8.39 7.63
C GLU A 189 13.25 7.83 9.01
N GLN A 190 12.13 7.10 9.13
CA GLN A 190 11.68 6.53 10.38
C GLN A 190 12.17 5.08 10.50
N PRO A 191 12.88 4.72 11.59
CA PRO A 191 13.45 3.39 11.78
C PRO A 191 12.43 2.27 11.58
N ALA A 192 11.19 2.44 12.03
CA ALA A 192 10.13 1.46 11.85
C ALA A 192 9.86 1.13 10.37
N ILE A 193 9.73 2.16 9.52
CA ILE A 193 9.45 1.98 8.09
C ILE A 193 10.71 1.61 7.32
N ALA A 194 11.86 2.20 7.65
CA ALA A 194 13.15 1.80 7.07
C ALA A 194 13.45 0.31 7.31
N ASN A 195 13.20 -0.19 8.52
CA ASN A 195 13.36 -1.60 8.85
C ASN A 195 12.27 -2.48 8.20
N TYR A 196 11.02 -2.04 8.16
CA TYR A 196 9.96 -2.80 7.49
C TYR A 196 10.23 -2.93 5.99
N VAL A 197 10.57 -1.83 5.32
CA VAL A 197 10.91 -1.84 3.90
C VAL A 197 12.20 -2.62 3.64
N GLY A 198 13.27 -2.37 4.40
CA GLY A 198 14.56 -3.02 4.18
C GLY A 198 14.56 -4.52 4.52
N ASN A 199 14.10 -4.88 5.71
CA ASN A 199 14.26 -6.22 6.28
C ASN A 199 13.07 -7.14 6.02
N ILE A 200 11.89 -6.60 5.66
CA ILE A 200 10.72 -7.39 5.27
C ILE A 200 10.49 -7.27 3.76
N ILE A 201 10.10 -6.09 3.25
CA ILE A 201 9.66 -5.95 1.86
C ILE A 201 10.80 -6.23 0.86
N SER A 202 11.94 -5.53 0.98
CA SER A 202 13.08 -5.68 0.07
C SER A 202 13.81 -7.01 0.26
N LYS A 203 13.90 -7.51 1.50
CA LYS A 203 14.59 -8.77 1.81
C LYS A 203 13.79 -10.00 1.35
N TRP A 204 12.48 -10.02 1.56
CA TRP A 204 11.61 -11.15 1.21
C TRP A 204 10.95 -11.03 -0.16
N ARG A 205 10.82 -9.82 -0.69
CA ARG A 205 10.22 -9.50 -1.99
C ARG A 205 8.83 -10.12 -2.17
N PRO A 206 7.89 -9.89 -1.25
CA PRO A 206 6.61 -10.57 -1.28
C PRO A 206 5.91 -10.43 -2.64
N HIS A 207 5.13 -11.45 -3.00
CA HIS A 207 4.23 -11.38 -4.14
C HIS A 207 3.02 -10.51 -3.79
N MET A 208 2.60 -10.57 -2.53
CA MET A 208 1.50 -9.78 -2.00
C MET A 208 1.79 -9.33 -0.58
N PHE A 209 1.37 -8.12 -0.23
CA PHE A 209 1.30 -7.71 1.17
C PHE A 209 0.05 -6.91 1.49
N VAL A 210 -0.39 -7.03 2.73
CA VAL A 210 -1.58 -6.35 3.27
C VAL A 210 -1.16 -5.51 4.46
N ASP A 211 -1.67 -4.28 4.54
CA ASP A 211 -1.52 -3.41 5.71
C ASP A 211 -2.90 -3.06 6.28
N GLY A 212 -3.11 -3.39 7.55
CA GLY A 212 -4.36 -3.18 8.29
C GLY A 212 -4.40 -1.89 9.08
N HIS A 213 -5.44 -1.10 8.82
CA HIS A 213 -5.70 0.26 9.31
C HIS A 213 -7.10 0.35 9.94
N ASN A 214 -7.43 1.54 10.45
CA ASN A 214 -8.78 1.91 10.86
C ASN A 214 -9.21 3.20 10.15
N GLY A 215 -10.39 3.16 9.55
CA GLY A 215 -10.87 4.20 8.64
C GLY A 215 -11.98 3.66 7.76
N GLY A 216 -12.28 4.35 6.67
CA GLY A 216 -13.33 3.92 5.74
C GLY A 216 -14.72 4.38 6.16
N SER A 217 -15.75 3.69 5.68
CA SER A 217 -17.14 4.11 5.82
C SER A 217 -18.05 2.97 6.24
N ARG A 218 -18.96 3.27 7.17
CA ARG A 218 -20.12 2.42 7.45
C ARG A 218 -21.04 2.38 6.22
N PRO A 219 -21.80 1.29 5.99
CA PRO A 219 -22.04 0.15 6.88
C PRO A 219 -21.10 -1.05 6.70
N TYR A 220 -19.96 -0.88 6.03
CA TYR A 220 -18.99 -1.95 5.82
C TYR A 220 -18.22 -2.31 7.09
N ASN A 221 -17.76 -3.56 7.17
CA ASN A 221 -16.91 -4.08 8.24
C ASN A 221 -15.43 -4.06 7.85
N LEU A 222 -15.14 -4.18 6.55
CA LEU A 222 -13.81 -4.07 5.98
C LEU A 222 -13.86 -3.25 4.70
N ASN A 223 -13.09 -2.16 4.65
CA ASN A 223 -12.83 -1.47 3.41
C ASN A 223 -11.47 -1.88 2.85
N TYR A 224 -11.34 -1.99 1.53
CA TYR A 224 -10.09 -2.39 0.88
C TYR A 224 -9.67 -1.42 -0.23
N GLN A 225 -8.38 -1.36 -0.56
CA GLN A 225 -7.91 -0.70 -1.78
C GLN A 225 -6.56 -1.26 -2.21
N CYS A 226 -6.34 -1.38 -3.51
CA CYS A 226 -5.07 -1.80 -4.11
C CYS A 226 -4.24 -0.61 -4.63
N PRO A 227 -3.05 -0.83 -5.21
CA PRO A 227 -2.30 0.26 -5.83
C PRO A 227 -3.18 0.93 -6.87
N SER A 228 -3.19 2.25 -6.89
CA SER A 228 -4.04 3.05 -7.80
C SER A 228 -3.27 4.24 -8.38
N HIS A 229 -1.94 4.18 -8.37
CA HIS A 229 -1.11 5.09 -9.15
C HIS A 229 -1.08 4.66 -10.63
N PHE A 230 -0.78 5.58 -11.54
CA PHE A 230 -0.70 5.30 -12.98
C PHE A 230 0.48 4.38 -13.37
N ASP A 231 1.67 4.63 -12.79
CA ASP A 231 2.93 3.96 -13.19
C ASP A 231 3.09 2.45 -12.89
N PRO A 232 2.55 1.89 -11.78
CA PRO A 232 2.56 0.44 -11.56
C PRO A 232 1.87 -0.36 -12.67
N ALA A 233 2.24 -1.63 -12.83
CA ALA A 233 1.57 -2.52 -13.79
C ALA A 233 0.07 -2.64 -13.44
N ILE A 234 -0.81 -2.34 -14.41
CA ILE A 234 -2.25 -2.25 -14.19
C ILE A 234 -2.86 -3.61 -13.81
N GLU A 235 -2.24 -4.70 -14.24
CA GLU A 235 -2.61 -6.09 -13.95
C GLU A 235 -2.62 -6.37 -12.44
N ILE A 236 -1.73 -5.71 -11.67
CA ILE A 236 -1.71 -5.80 -10.20
C ILE A 236 -3.04 -5.27 -9.63
N THR A 237 -3.47 -4.09 -10.05
CA THR A 237 -4.73 -3.48 -9.60
C THR A 237 -5.94 -4.29 -10.08
N LEU A 238 -5.92 -4.75 -11.34
CA LEU A 238 -7.03 -5.51 -11.92
C LEU A 238 -7.22 -6.88 -11.23
N MET A 239 -6.14 -7.55 -10.82
CA MET A 239 -6.24 -8.78 -10.02
C MET A 239 -6.97 -8.52 -8.71
N CYS A 240 -6.67 -7.41 -8.04
CA CYS A 240 -7.38 -7.05 -6.82
C CYS A 240 -8.86 -6.83 -7.08
N ASP A 241 -9.19 -5.97 -8.05
CA ASP A 241 -10.56 -5.54 -8.29
C ASP A 241 -11.46 -6.67 -8.80
N ARG A 242 -10.90 -7.58 -9.61
CA ARG A 242 -11.68 -8.60 -10.34
C ARG A 242 -11.64 -9.98 -9.69
N GLU A 243 -10.65 -10.23 -8.84
CA GLU A 243 -10.39 -11.58 -8.31
C GLU A 243 -10.36 -11.55 -6.76
N ILE A 244 -9.41 -10.83 -6.16
CA ILE A 244 -9.19 -10.86 -4.69
C ILE A 244 -10.35 -10.20 -3.92
N PHE A 245 -10.79 -9.01 -4.32
CA PHE A 245 -11.84 -8.26 -3.62
C PHE A 245 -13.21 -8.94 -3.71
N PRO A 246 -13.63 -9.50 -4.86
CA PRO A 246 -14.79 -10.38 -4.90
C PRO A 246 -14.69 -11.59 -3.97
N ALA A 247 -13.51 -12.23 -3.86
CA ALA A 247 -13.31 -13.34 -2.92
C ALA A 247 -13.46 -12.89 -1.45
N ILE A 248 -12.89 -11.75 -1.08
CA ILE A 248 -13.07 -11.15 0.26
C ILE A 248 -14.54 -10.86 0.53
N ASN A 249 -15.26 -10.26 -0.42
CA ASN A 249 -16.69 -9.98 -0.29
C ASN A 249 -17.49 -11.27 -0.06
N ALA A 250 -17.18 -12.33 -0.81
CA ALA A 250 -17.82 -13.63 -0.65
C ALA A 250 -17.55 -14.25 0.72
N LYS A 251 -16.29 -14.22 1.20
CA LYS A 251 -15.93 -14.74 2.53
C LYS A 251 -16.62 -13.96 3.65
N LEU A 252 -16.59 -12.63 3.63
CA LEU A 252 -17.22 -11.83 4.68
C LEU A 252 -18.74 -12.03 4.73
N ALA A 253 -19.37 -12.20 3.56
CA ALA A 253 -20.81 -12.42 3.48
C ALA A 253 -21.28 -13.74 4.13
N THR A 254 -20.41 -14.75 4.31
CA THR A 254 -20.78 -16.00 4.99
C THR A 254 -21.13 -15.78 6.47
N GLU A 255 -20.59 -14.72 7.07
CA GLU A 255 -20.86 -14.30 8.46
C GLU A 255 -21.71 -13.02 8.53
N GLY A 256 -22.32 -12.62 7.41
CA GLY A 256 -23.15 -11.42 7.32
C GLY A 256 -22.38 -10.10 7.39
N TYR A 257 -21.05 -10.13 7.22
CA TYR A 257 -20.23 -8.93 7.10
C TYR A 257 -20.21 -8.40 5.67
N LYS A 258 -19.91 -7.09 5.53
CA LYS A 258 -19.81 -6.42 4.24
C LYS A 258 -18.42 -5.85 4.03
N ALA A 259 -17.93 -5.91 2.80
CA ALA A 259 -16.75 -5.19 2.37
C ALA A 259 -16.97 -4.38 1.10
N TRP A 260 -16.16 -3.33 0.93
CA TRP A 260 -16.21 -2.45 -0.23
C TRP A 260 -14.93 -1.61 -0.35
N TYR A 261 -14.76 -0.91 -1.47
CA TYR A 261 -13.62 -0.03 -1.67
C TYR A 261 -13.49 1.02 -0.57
N TYR A 262 -12.28 1.24 -0.06
CA TYR A 262 -11.97 2.47 0.66
C TYR A 262 -12.05 3.64 -0.34
N THR A 263 -12.66 4.79 -0.04
CA THR A 263 -13.02 5.23 1.31
C THR A 263 -14.50 5.47 1.58
N GLY A 264 -15.25 6.06 0.66
CA GLY A 264 -16.58 6.59 0.94
C GLY A 264 -17.21 7.23 -0.28
N GLY A 265 -18.52 7.41 -0.27
CA GLY A 265 -19.25 8.02 -1.37
C GLY A 265 -20.49 8.77 -0.92
N ASP A 266 -21.20 9.32 -1.90
CA ASP A 266 -22.50 9.97 -1.77
C ASP A 266 -23.52 9.33 -2.74
N GLU A 267 -24.66 9.96 -2.98
CA GLU A 267 -25.69 9.42 -3.89
C GLU A 267 -25.28 9.37 -5.37
N ASN A 268 -24.16 9.98 -5.77
CA ASN A 268 -23.72 10.07 -7.16
C ASN A 268 -22.40 9.33 -7.43
N GLU A 269 -21.47 9.32 -6.48
CA GLU A 269 -20.14 8.75 -6.70
C GLU A 269 -19.49 8.16 -5.43
N TRP A 270 -18.63 7.16 -5.63
CA TRP A 270 -17.72 6.63 -4.63
C TRP A 270 -16.28 7.06 -4.91
N ARG A 271 -15.59 7.58 -3.89
CA ARG A 271 -14.21 8.08 -4.00
C ARG A 271 -13.25 7.20 -3.20
N VAL A 272 -12.10 6.89 -3.79
CA VAL A 272 -11.07 6.08 -3.14
C VAL A 272 -9.96 6.89 -2.47
N GLY A 273 -9.05 6.22 -1.75
CA GLY A 273 -7.85 6.85 -1.19
C GLY A 273 -6.83 7.31 -2.24
N GLY A 274 -5.96 8.25 -1.87
CA GLY A 274 -5.03 8.93 -2.79
C GLY A 274 -3.95 8.05 -3.45
N SER A 275 -3.39 8.51 -4.57
CA SER A 275 -2.45 7.77 -5.42
C SER A 275 -0.99 7.81 -4.98
N GLN A 276 -0.64 8.57 -3.93
CA GLN A 276 0.75 8.87 -3.56
C GLN A 276 1.60 7.60 -3.38
N ALA A 277 2.80 7.58 -3.97
CA ALA A 277 3.74 6.46 -3.87
C ALA A 277 4.21 6.20 -2.44
N ARG A 278 4.29 7.24 -1.60
CA ARG A 278 4.66 7.13 -0.17
C ARG A 278 3.69 6.39 0.75
N ILE A 279 2.56 5.95 0.23
CA ILE A 279 1.57 5.17 0.99
C ILE A 279 1.82 3.69 0.72
N GLY A 280 1.84 2.85 1.77
CA GLY A 280 2.27 1.45 1.71
C GLY A 280 1.69 0.67 0.53
N ARG A 281 0.37 0.68 0.33
CA ARG A 281 -0.27 -0.04 -0.79
C ARG A 281 0.25 0.41 -2.17
N ASN A 282 0.44 1.71 -2.40
CA ASN A 282 0.92 2.23 -3.68
C ASN A 282 2.41 1.95 -3.84
N TYR A 283 3.20 2.09 -2.78
CA TYR A 283 4.61 1.67 -2.75
C TYR A 283 4.76 0.23 -3.23
N GLY A 284 3.83 -0.66 -2.82
CA GLY A 284 3.76 -2.04 -3.28
C GLY A 284 3.75 -2.18 -4.80
N GLY A 285 2.91 -1.40 -5.49
CA GLY A 285 2.87 -1.36 -6.95
C GLY A 285 4.20 -0.91 -7.58
N PHE A 286 4.89 0.06 -6.97
CA PHE A 286 6.20 0.54 -7.45
C PHE A 286 7.33 -0.46 -7.27
N VAL A 287 7.23 -1.36 -6.27
CA VAL A 287 8.18 -2.45 -6.04
C VAL A 287 7.72 -3.78 -6.65
N ASN A 288 6.76 -3.73 -7.58
CA ASN A 288 6.21 -4.86 -8.31
C ASN A 288 5.66 -5.98 -7.39
N SER A 289 4.84 -5.59 -6.43
CA SER A 289 4.09 -6.47 -5.53
C SER A 289 2.63 -6.04 -5.46
N VAL A 290 1.73 -6.99 -5.22
CA VAL A 290 0.32 -6.68 -4.93
C VAL A 290 0.24 -6.06 -3.53
N GLY A 291 0.04 -4.74 -3.44
CA GLY A 291 -0.07 -4.03 -2.16
C GLY A 291 -1.53 -3.73 -1.80
N ILE A 292 -2.04 -4.28 -0.71
CA ILE A 292 -3.43 -4.13 -0.28
C ILE A 292 -3.52 -3.32 1.01
N LEU A 293 -4.42 -2.35 1.03
CA LEU A 293 -4.86 -1.67 2.23
C LEU A 293 -6.15 -2.31 2.72
N PHE A 294 -6.21 -2.63 4.01
CA PHE A 294 -7.46 -2.91 4.73
C PHE A 294 -7.73 -1.80 5.74
N GLU A 295 -8.98 -1.34 5.80
CA GLU A 295 -9.44 -0.26 6.66
C GLU A 295 -10.66 -0.73 7.45
N ALA A 296 -10.58 -0.69 8.78
CA ALA A 296 -11.69 -1.03 9.66
C ALA A 296 -12.53 0.21 9.98
N PRO A 297 -13.80 0.31 9.50
CA PRO A 297 -14.68 1.41 9.89
C PRO A 297 -14.98 1.40 11.38
N SER A 298 -15.54 2.51 11.88
CA SER A 298 -15.99 2.63 13.26
C SER A 298 -17.00 1.53 13.60
N GLN A 299 -16.57 0.55 14.40
CA GLN A 299 -17.32 -0.66 14.76
C GLN A 299 -16.80 -1.24 16.07
N GLU A 300 -17.54 -2.18 16.66
CA GLU A 300 -17.12 -2.90 17.86
C GLU A 300 -15.84 -3.70 17.59
N LEU A 301 -14.95 -3.77 18.59
CA LEU A 301 -13.62 -4.37 18.43
C LEU A 301 -13.69 -5.82 17.96
N GLU A 302 -14.53 -6.64 18.59
CA GLU A 302 -14.69 -8.06 18.24
C GLU A 302 -15.17 -8.25 16.81
N THR A 303 -16.17 -7.46 16.38
CA THR A 303 -16.69 -7.49 15.02
C THR A 303 -15.62 -7.12 13.99
N GLY A 304 -14.89 -6.03 14.24
CA GLY A 304 -13.82 -5.62 13.35
C GLY A 304 -12.65 -6.61 13.35
N ALA A 305 -12.29 -7.19 14.50
CA ALA A 305 -11.27 -8.23 14.58
C ALA A 305 -11.66 -9.46 13.74
N ARG A 306 -12.93 -9.89 13.79
CA ARG A 306 -13.42 -11.00 12.97
C ARG A 306 -13.40 -10.68 11.48
N ALA A 307 -13.87 -9.50 11.07
CA ALA A 307 -13.83 -9.07 9.68
C ALA A 307 -12.38 -8.98 9.15
N GLY A 308 -11.45 -8.50 9.96
CA GLY A 308 -10.02 -8.48 9.64
C GLY A 308 -9.44 -9.89 9.49
N TYR A 309 -9.73 -10.79 10.44
CA TYR A 309 -9.33 -12.21 10.36
C TYR A 309 -9.78 -12.84 9.03
N LEU A 310 -11.06 -12.68 8.66
CA LEU A 310 -11.60 -13.23 7.43
C LEU A 310 -10.94 -12.62 6.19
N GLY A 311 -10.74 -11.30 6.16
CA GLY A 311 -10.07 -10.62 5.05
C GLY A 311 -8.63 -11.09 4.86
N TYR A 312 -7.86 -11.19 5.95
CA TYR A 312 -6.48 -11.68 5.89
C TYR A 312 -6.41 -13.15 5.49
N LEU A 313 -7.26 -14.00 6.07
CA LEU A 313 -7.34 -15.42 5.71
C LEU A 313 -7.63 -15.57 4.21
N THR A 314 -8.60 -14.84 3.66
CA THR A 314 -8.94 -14.92 2.23
C THR A 314 -7.84 -14.44 1.30
N VAL A 315 -7.00 -13.49 1.73
CA VAL A 315 -5.80 -13.14 0.96
C VAL A 315 -4.82 -14.32 0.89
N VAL A 316 -4.66 -15.06 1.99
CA VAL A 316 -3.77 -16.23 2.05
C VAL A 316 -4.37 -17.42 1.29
N GLU A 317 -5.68 -17.66 1.42
CA GLU A 317 -6.44 -18.64 0.62
C GLU A 317 -6.27 -18.35 -0.88
N PHE A 318 -6.50 -17.10 -1.30
CA PHE A 318 -6.33 -16.70 -2.70
C PHE A 318 -4.91 -16.94 -3.20
N ALA A 319 -3.90 -16.60 -2.41
CA ALA A 319 -2.50 -16.82 -2.80
C ALA A 319 -2.20 -18.31 -3.00
N ALA A 320 -2.66 -19.18 -2.10
CA ALA A 320 -2.46 -20.63 -2.22
C ALA A 320 -3.24 -21.22 -3.41
N GLU A 321 -4.52 -20.89 -3.55
CA GLU A 321 -5.42 -21.45 -4.56
C GLU A 321 -5.13 -20.94 -5.98
N HIS A 322 -4.57 -19.74 -6.11
CA HIS A 322 -4.27 -19.08 -7.38
C HIS A 322 -2.76 -18.79 -7.57
N THR A 323 -1.91 -19.69 -7.08
CA THR A 323 -0.43 -19.57 -7.11
C THR A 323 0.12 -19.12 -8.47
N ASP A 324 -0.16 -19.87 -9.54
CA ASP A 324 0.36 -19.57 -10.88
C ASP A 324 -0.09 -18.18 -11.38
N ARG A 325 -1.34 -17.81 -11.06
CA ARG A 325 -1.93 -16.53 -11.46
C ARG A 325 -1.29 -15.36 -10.72
N LEU A 326 -1.12 -15.48 -9.40
CA LEU A 326 -0.45 -14.47 -8.59
C LEU A 326 1.02 -14.29 -9.00
N MET A 327 1.75 -15.40 -9.11
CA MET A 327 3.17 -15.37 -9.44
C MET A 327 3.39 -14.81 -10.85
N SER A 328 2.61 -15.23 -11.85
CA SER A 328 2.75 -14.70 -13.21
C SER A 328 2.53 -13.19 -13.31
N VAL A 329 1.47 -12.64 -12.70
CA VAL A 329 1.24 -11.19 -12.73
C VAL A 329 2.39 -10.41 -12.08
N VAL A 330 2.91 -10.92 -10.96
CA VAL A 330 4.04 -10.30 -10.26
C VAL A 330 5.33 -10.40 -11.08
N ASP A 331 5.63 -11.57 -11.64
CA ASP A 331 6.85 -11.81 -12.42
C ASP A 331 6.83 -11.09 -13.77
N ASP A 332 5.67 -10.98 -14.41
CA ASP A 332 5.48 -10.16 -15.61
C ASP A 332 5.72 -8.68 -15.29
N ALA A 333 5.16 -8.15 -14.20
CA ALA A 333 5.40 -6.77 -13.78
C ALA A 333 6.88 -6.50 -13.50
N ARG A 334 7.58 -7.44 -12.88
CA ARG A 334 9.03 -7.35 -12.60
C ARG A 334 9.86 -7.38 -13.88
N SER A 335 9.56 -8.32 -14.78
CA SER A 335 10.26 -8.48 -16.05
C SER A 335 10.07 -7.25 -16.94
N GLU A 336 8.83 -6.79 -17.07
CA GLU A 336 8.48 -5.58 -17.81
C GLU A 336 9.21 -4.35 -17.25
N THR A 337 9.35 -4.21 -15.92
CA THR A 337 10.11 -3.10 -15.31
C THR A 337 11.56 -3.05 -15.83
N ILE A 338 12.21 -4.21 -15.86
CA ILE A 338 13.61 -4.33 -16.28
C ILE A 338 13.72 -4.05 -17.78
N GLU A 339 12.84 -4.65 -18.59
CA GLU A 339 12.80 -4.44 -20.04
C GLU A 339 12.57 -2.98 -20.41
N MET A 340 11.63 -2.30 -19.73
CA MET A 340 11.35 -0.89 -19.97
C MET A 340 12.55 0.03 -19.72
N GLY A 341 13.45 -0.36 -18.81
CA GLY A 341 14.68 0.37 -18.57
C GLY A 341 15.84 -0.03 -19.49
N ALA A 342 15.92 -1.31 -19.86
CA ALA A 342 16.96 -1.83 -20.76
C ALA A 342 16.78 -1.29 -22.18
N GLU A 343 15.53 -1.26 -22.64
CA GLU A 343 15.07 -0.63 -23.87
C GLU A 343 14.20 0.56 -23.45
N PRO A 344 14.77 1.76 -23.24
CA PRO A 344 14.07 2.91 -22.64
C PRO A 344 12.77 3.21 -23.39
N ARG A 345 11.67 2.73 -22.82
CA ARG A 345 10.30 2.81 -23.36
C ARG A 345 9.31 3.07 -22.23
N GLY A 346 8.15 3.57 -22.64
CA GLY A 346 7.09 3.93 -21.71
C GLY A 346 7.32 5.31 -21.09
N ASP A 347 6.24 5.81 -20.51
CA ASP A 347 6.20 7.12 -19.88
C ASP A 347 6.03 7.01 -18.37
N ILE A 348 6.39 8.08 -17.68
CA ILE A 348 6.29 8.27 -16.24
C ILE A 348 5.24 9.35 -16.01
N ALA A 349 4.19 9.05 -15.24
CA ALA A 349 3.22 10.05 -14.83
C ALA A 349 3.80 10.93 -13.73
N VAL A 350 4.11 12.17 -14.09
CA VAL A 350 4.58 13.19 -13.12
C VAL A 350 3.42 13.99 -12.54
N VAL A 351 2.27 14.02 -13.23
CA VAL A 351 1.01 14.55 -12.71
C VAL A 351 -0.11 13.62 -13.15
N MET A 352 -0.98 13.26 -12.21
CA MET A 352 -2.15 12.42 -12.47
C MET A 352 -3.33 12.83 -11.58
N GLU A 353 -4.52 12.36 -11.95
CA GLU A 353 -5.74 12.46 -11.16
C GLU A 353 -6.56 11.17 -11.24
N TYR A 354 -7.66 11.11 -10.49
CA TYR A 354 -8.66 10.06 -10.64
C TYR A 354 -9.82 10.51 -11.49
N ALA A 355 -10.14 9.70 -12.50
CA ALA A 355 -11.40 9.75 -13.23
C ALA A 355 -12.35 8.65 -12.76
N ALA A 356 -13.59 8.70 -13.24
CA ALA A 356 -14.54 7.61 -13.09
C ALA A 356 -14.05 6.36 -13.86
N GLU A 357 -14.29 5.19 -13.28
CA GLU A 357 -14.21 3.92 -14.01
C GLU A 357 -15.27 3.87 -15.11
N ASP A 358 -15.01 3.09 -16.17
CA ASP A 358 -15.91 3.01 -17.34
C ASP A 358 -17.17 2.16 -17.09
N TYR A 359 -17.45 1.81 -15.83
CA TYR A 359 -18.60 1.03 -15.41
C TYR A 359 -19.22 1.60 -14.14
N PRO A 360 -20.56 1.60 -14.01
CA PRO A 360 -21.22 2.05 -12.81
C PRO A 360 -21.09 1.02 -11.68
N VAL A 361 -21.24 1.49 -10.45
CA VAL A 361 -21.25 0.66 -9.25
C VAL A 361 -22.52 0.86 -8.42
N SER A 362 -22.77 -0.11 -7.54
CA SER A 362 -23.82 -0.05 -6.53
C SER A 362 -23.19 -0.26 -5.16
N TYR A 363 -23.55 0.58 -4.20
CA TYR A 363 -22.99 0.54 -2.85
C TYR A 363 -24.00 1.09 -1.85
N GLU A 364 -23.77 0.80 -0.58
CA GLU A 364 -24.50 1.39 0.53
C GLU A 364 -23.74 2.59 1.12
N ILE A 365 -24.49 3.63 1.52
CA ILE A 365 -23.97 4.75 2.33
C ILE A 365 -24.90 5.03 3.50
N VAL A 366 -24.34 5.69 4.51
CA VAL A 366 -25.13 6.34 5.57
C VAL A 366 -25.62 7.69 5.06
N ARG A 367 -26.95 7.89 4.99
CA ARG A 367 -27.54 9.17 4.60
C ARG A 367 -27.08 10.29 5.53
N GLY A 368 -26.62 11.40 4.96
CA GLY A 368 -26.07 12.53 5.73
C GLY A 368 -24.61 12.37 6.17
N GLY A 369 -23.95 11.27 5.77
CA GLY A 369 -22.54 10.99 6.02
C GLY A 369 -22.30 10.01 7.17
N GLY A 370 -21.35 9.09 6.97
CA GLY A 370 -21.05 7.99 7.92
C GLY A 370 -19.60 7.91 8.37
N ARG A 371 -18.77 8.92 8.09
CA ARG A 371 -17.36 8.94 8.46
C ARG A 371 -17.19 9.56 9.85
N GLY A 372 -16.61 8.81 10.78
CA GLY A 372 -16.28 9.30 12.13
C GLY A 372 -17.41 9.30 13.16
N GLY A 373 -18.62 8.83 12.81
CA GLY A 373 -19.68 8.58 13.79
C GLY A 373 -19.33 7.42 14.73
N SER A 374 -19.96 7.39 15.91
CA SER A 374 -19.83 6.26 16.84
C SER A 374 -20.40 4.99 16.21
N SER A 375 -19.83 3.83 16.54
CA SER A 375 -20.33 2.51 16.10
C SER A 375 -21.82 2.30 16.44
N ASN A 376 -22.27 2.91 17.54
CA ASN A 376 -23.61 2.76 18.08
C ASN A 376 -24.61 3.84 17.62
N ASP A 377 -24.17 4.81 16.82
CA ASP A 377 -25.09 5.83 16.30
C ASP A 377 -26.06 5.18 15.30
N PRO A 378 -27.38 5.40 15.45
CA PRO A 378 -28.37 4.95 14.48
C PRO A 378 -28.13 5.67 13.16
N VAL A 379 -28.06 4.89 12.09
CA VAL A 379 -27.78 5.39 10.73
C VAL A 379 -28.88 4.94 9.78
N GLU A 380 -29.35 5.85 8.94
CA GLU A 380 -30.17 5.48 7.80
C GLU A 380 -29.25 5.00 6.68
N ILE A 381 -29.31 3.72 6.35
CA ILE A 381 -28.55 3.15 5.23
C ILE A 381 -29.39 3.30 3.96
N ILE A 382 -28.79 3.86 2.92
CA ILE A 382 -29.38 3.95 1.59
C ILE A 382 -28.55 3.17 0.58
N GLN A 383 -29.25 2.46 -0.30
CA GLN A 383 -28.66 1.78 -1.44
C GLN A 383 -28.56 2.77 -2.60
N VAL A 384 -27.34 2.97 -3.08
CA VAL A 384 -27.03 3.74 -4.29
C VAL A 384 -26.75 2.74 -5.42
N THR A 385 -27.25 3.05 -6.62
CA THR A 385 -27.07 2.22 -7.82
C THR A 385 -26.80 3.10 -9.03
N GLY A 386 -25.92 2.68 -9.93
CA GLY A 386 -25.64 3.45 -11.13
C GLY A 386 -24.70 4.64 -10.89
N ALA A 387 -23.91 4.61 -9.81
CA ALA A 387 -23.01 5.69 -9.41
C ALA A 387 -21.60 5.48 -9.97
N ASP A 388 -20.84 6.58 -10.03
CA ASP A 388 -19.46 6.58 -10.51
C ASP A 388 -18.49 6.01 -9.46
N LEU A 389 -17.49 5.24 -9.89
CA LEU A 389 -16.36 4.86 -9.05
C LEU A 389 -15.13 5.68 -9.44
N MET A 390 -14.77 6.67 -8.61
CA MET A 390 -13.64 7.59 -8.85
C MET A 390 -12.32 6.95 -8.41
N LYS A 391 -11.81 6.02 -9.23
CA LYS A 391 -10.62 5.20 -8.95
C LYS A 391 -9.63 5.12 -10.11
N LYS A 392 -10.06 5.42 -11.35
CA LYS A 392 -9.26 5.22 -12.57
C LYS A 392 -8.13 6.25 -12.62
N PRO A 393 -6.84 5.85 -12.54
CA PRO A 393 -5.74 6.79 -12.65
C PRO A 393 -5.61 7.31 -14.09
N VAL A 394 -5.54 8.64 -14.24
CA VAL A 394 -5.33 9.30 -15.54
C VAL A 394 -4.12 10.21 -15.43
N ALA A 395 -3.11 9.96 -16.27
CA ALA A 395 -1.96 10.85 -16.36
C ALA A 395 -2.33 12.15 -17.07
N LEU A 396 -2.08 13.27 -16.41
CA LEU A 396 -2.23 14.62 -16.96
C LEU A 396 -0.94 15.12 -17.59
N ARG A 397 0.20 14.59 -17.13
CA ARG A 397 1.53 14.93 -17.65
C ARG A 397 2.45 13.73 -17.57
N LEU A 398 3.11 13.47 -18.68
CA LEU A 398 4.00 12.33 -18.88
C LEU A 398 5.44 12.80 -19.16
N ARG A 399 6.41 11.97 -18.77
CA ARG A 399 7.84 12.09 -19.11
C ARG A 399 8.38 10.77 -19.63
N ALA A 400 9.15 10.82 -20.71
CA ALA A 400 9.79 9.63 -21.26
C ALA A 400 10.76 9.01 -20.24
N ARG A 401 10.72 7.69 -20.08
CA ARG A 401 11.67 6.95 -19.25
C ARG A 401 13.09 6.98 -19.86
N PRO A 402 14.13 7.38 -19.13
CA PRO A 402 15.50 7.30 -19.62
C PRO A 402 16.07 5.88 -19.41
N TRP A 403 17.16 5.58 -20.11
CA TRP A 403 17.97 4.38 -19.84
C TRP A 403 18.66 4.47 -18.47
N ALA A 404 19.17 5.65 -18.13
CA ALA A 404 19.72 5.94 -16.81
C ALA A 404 19.55 7.41 -16.44
N TYR A 405 19.47 7.67 -15.13
CA TYR A 405 19.63 9.01 -14.57
C TYR A 405 21.08 9.24 -14.17
N LEU A 406 21.56 10.47 -14.30
CA LEU A 406 22.89 10.90 -13.85
C LEU A 406 22.73 11.97 -12.77
N LEU A 407 23.41 11.77 -11.65
CA LEU A 407 23.44 12.69 -10.52
C LEU A 407 24.86 13.21 -10.28
N PRO A 408 25.03 14.48 -9.88
CA PRO A 408 26.33 15.01 -9.48
C PRO A 408 27.02 14.13 -8.43
N ARG A 409 28.35 14.01 -8.49
CA ARG A 409 29.14 13.17 -7.55
C ARG A 409 28.98 13.52 -6.07
N ASP A 410 28.49 14.72 -5.79
CA ASP A 410 28.29 15.25 -4.44
C ASP A 410 26.81 15.18 -4.01
N ALA A 411 25.92 14.57 -4.81
CA ALA A 411 24.50 14.30 -4.50
C ALA A 411 24.33 13.10 -3.52
N VAL A 412 25.13 13.10 -2.45
CA VAL A 412 25.28 11.96 -1.54
C VAL A 412 24.00 11.63 -0.78
N ASP A 413 23.18 12.62 -0.42
CA ASP A 413 21.94 12.40 0.34
C ASP A 413 20.85 11.77 -0.54
N ALA A 414 20.73 12.23 -1.80
CA ALA A 414 19.83 11.62 -2.78
C ALA A 414 20.22 10.16 -3.05
N VAL A 415 21.52 9.90 -3.25
CA VAL A 415 22.02 8.53 -3.43
C VAL A 415 21.82 7.68 -2.18
N ALA A 416 22.04 8.22 -0.98
CA ALA A 416 21.75 7.50 0.26
C ALA A 416 20.27 7.13 0.37
N MET A 417 19.36 8.04 0.02
CA MET A 417 17.92 7.79 -0.03
C MET A 417 17.57 6.67 -1.00
N LEU A 418 18.08 6.69 -2.23
CA LEU A 418 17.87 5.60 -3.20
C LEU A 418 18.38 4.25 -2.66
N ARG A 419 19.60 4.24 -2.10
CA ARG A 419 20.24 3.02 -1.61
C ARG A 419 19.52 2.41 -0.40
N ARG A 420 18.81 3.19 0.42
CA ARG A 420 17.96 2.63 1.50
C ARG A 420 16.88 1.66 0.99
N HIS A 421 16.43 1.80 -0.26
CA HIS A 421 15.50 0.86 -0.89
C HIS A 421 16.17 -0.40 -1.46
N GLY A 422 17.51 -0.38 -1.61
CA GLY A 422 18.25 -1.36 -2.39
C GLY A 422 18.32 -1.04 -3.88
N ILE A 423 18.09 0.21 -4.28
CA ILE A 423 18.29 0.66 -5.68
C ILE A 423 19.78 0.55 -6.03
N THR A 424 20.05 -0.05 -7.19
CA THR A 424 21.38 -0.14 -7.75
C THR A 424 21.82 1.23 -8.23
N VAL A 425 22.94 1.71 -7.69
CA VAL A 425 23.61 2.94 -8.10
C VAL A 425 25.04 2.59 -8.47
N GLU A 426 25.49 3.13 -9.60
CA GLU A 426 26.84 2.98 -10.11
C GLU A 426 27.58 4.31 -10.05
N THR A 427 28.90 4.25 -10.10
CA THR A 427 29.78 5.42 -10.14
C THR A 427 30.67 5.37 -11.36
N LEU A 428 30.74 6.47 -12.10
CA LEU A 428 31.59 6.62 -13.26
C LEU A 428 33.09 6.60 -12.86
N VAL A 429 33.90 5.78 -13.54
CA VAL A 429 35.32 5.57 -13.19
C VAL A 429 36.25 6.62 -13.80
N SER A 430 35.91 7.14 -14.97
CA SER A 430 36.70 8.16 -15.69
C SER A 430 35.78 9.18 -16.33
N ALA A 431 36.25 10.42 -16.50
CA ALA A 431 35.44 11.44 -17.14
C ALA A 431 35.00 11.02 -18.55
N VAL A 432 33.76 11.34 -18.93
CA VAL A 432 33.17 11.00 -20.22
C VAL A 432 32.23 12.10 -20.69
N GLU A 433 32.26 12.39 -21.98
CA GLU A 433 31.32 13.31 -22.62
C GLU A 433 30.08 12.54 -23.07
N LEU A 434 28.89 13.00 -22.65
CA LEU A 434 27.62 12.34 -22.93
C LEU A 434 26.61 13.33 -23.48
N GLN A 435 25.77 12.84 -24.40
CA GLN A 435 24.54 13.52 -24.76
C GLN A 435 23.45 13.13 -23.75
N VAL A 436 22.88 14.12 -23.08
CA VAL A 436 21.88 13.96 -22.02
C VAL A 436 20.75 14.96 -22.21
N ASP A 437 19.57 14.60 -21.72
CA ASP A 437 18.46 15.52 -21.56
C ASP A 437 18.47 16.09 -20.13
N ALA A 438 18.15 17.38 -20.00
CA ALA A 438 17.96 18.05 -18.71
C ALA A 438 16.80 19.02 -18.77
N TYR A 439 16.13 19.21 -17.64
CA TYR A 439 15.07 20.18 -17.49
C TYR A 439 15.62 21.55 -17.12
N THR A 440 15.11 22.61 -17.74
CA THR A 440 15.28 23.97 -17.19
C THR A 440 14.40 24.16 -15.96
N VAL A 441 14.82 25.03 -15.03
CA VAL A 441 14.03 25.38 -13.84
C VAL A 441 13.27 26.66 -14.13
N THR A 442 11.94 26.61 -14.04
CA THR A 442 11.08 27.80 -14.19
C THR A 442 10.76 28.44 -12.84
N ASP A 443 10.45 27.62 -11.83
CA ASP A 443 10.18 28.09 -10.47
C ASP A 443 10.55 27.05 -9.42
N VAL A 444 10.77 27.52 -8.19
CA VAL A 444 11.03 26.66 -7.02
C VAL A 444 10.18 27.16 -5.87
N THR A 445 9.20 26.37 -5.49
CA THR A 445 8.29 26.66 -4.38
C THR A 445 8.52 25.67 -3.24
N HIS A 446 8.04 26.03 -2.06
CA HIS A 446 8.11 25.16 -0.90
C HIS A 446 6.72 25.01 -0.30
N GLU A 447 6.40 23.80 0.14
CA GLU A 447 5.14 23.53 0.82
C GLU A 447 5.35 22.71 2.09
N ARG A 448 4.43 22.88 3.04
CA ARG A 448 4.36 21.94 4.15
C ARG A 448 3.69 20.66 3.67
N ALA A 449 4.38 19.54 3.79
CA ALA A 449 3.89 18.23 3.39
C ALA A 449 3.73 17.33 4.62
N TYR A 450 2.51 17.19 5.12
CA TYR A 450 2.21 16.42 6.34
C TYR A 450 3.05 16.89 7.55
N ASN A 451 3.90 15.99 8.07
CA ASN A 451 4.85 16.25 9.15
C ASN A 451 6.20 16.81 8.66
N HIS A 452 6.38 17.03 7.35
CA HIS A 452 7.57 17.63 6.76
C HIS A 452 7.39 19.15 6.62
N ALA A 453 8.33 19.93 7.16
CA ALA A 453 8.16 21.38 7.34
C ALA A 453 8.20 22.18 6.03
N ALA A 454 9.04 21.78 5.07
CA ALA A 454 9.20 22.47 3.78
C ALA A 454 9.71 21.50 2.71
N ALA A 455 8.82 20.80 2.01
CA ALA A 455 9.15 20.01 0.82
C ALA A 455 9.38 20.94 -0.39
N THR A 456 10.36 20.62 -1.24
CA THR A 456 10.76 21.46 -2.38
C THR A 456 10.02 21.04 -3.65
N LYS A 457 9.17 21.92 -4.19
CA LYS A 457 8.55 21.72 -5.50
C LYS A 457 9.33 22.48 -6.56
N VAL A 458 9.78 21.77 -7.59
CA VAL A 458 10.41 22.37 -8.76
C VAL A 458 9.44 22.35 -9.91
N GLU A 459 9.14 23.53 -10.46
CA GLU A 459 8.50 23.64 -11.75
C GLU A 459 9.59 23.61 -12.82
N VAL A 460 9.43 22.68 -13.76
CA VAL A 460 10.36 22.53 -14.88
C VAL A 460 9.84 23.21 -16.13
N GLY A 461 10.77 23.74 -16.92
CA GLY A 461 10.52 24.30 -18.24
C GLY A 461 10.85 23.32 -19.36
N GLU A 462 11.54 23.82 -20.37
CA GLU A 462 11.93 23.07 -21.56
C GLU A 462 12.92 21.94 -21.24
N VAL A 463 12.83 20.85 -22.03
CA VAL A 463 13.84 19.81 -22.09
C VAL A 463 14.95 20.28 -23.03
N LEU A 464 16.18 20.30 -22.56
CA LEU A 464 17.36 20.59 -23.36
C LEU A 464 18.17 19.30 -23.56
N THR A 465 18.44 18.95 -24.82
CA THR A 465 19.43 17.93 -25.16
C THR A 465 20.81 18.58 -25.28
N LEU A 466 21.74 18.11 -24.46
CA LEU A 466 23.01 18.77 -24.18
C LEU A 466 24.15 17.76 -24.26
N THR A 467 25.30 18.19 -24.77
CA THR A 467 26.55 17.42 -24.67
C THR A 467 27.35 17.94 -23.49
N GLU A 468 27.54 17.11 -22.46
CA GLU A 468 28.19 17.49 -21.20
C GLU A 468 29.33 16.53 -20.85
N LEU A 469 30.41 17.10 -20.29
CA LEU A 469 31.49 16.33 -19.70
C LEU A 469 31.16 15.98 -18.25
N PHE A 470 30.92 14.71 -17.97
CA PHE A 470 30.71 14.20 -16.61
C PHE A 470 32.05 13.71 -16.04
N PRO A 471 32.48 14.19 -14.86
CA PRO A 471 33.72 13.74 -14.24
C PRO A 471 33.59 12.34 -13.63
N ALA A 472 34.74 11.70 -13.36
CA ALA A 472 34.77 10.52 -12.50
C ALA A 472 34.11 10.83 -11.14
N GLY A 473 33.35 9.86 -10.60
CA GLY A 473 32.56 10.04 -9.39
C GLY A 473 31.08 10.37 -9.65
N THR A 474 30.69 10.77 -10.86
CA THR A 474 29.26 10.96 -11.21
C THR A 474 28.48 9.67 -10.94
N PHE A 475 27.32 9.80 -10.30
CA PHE A 475 26.45 8.67 -10.05
C PHE A 475 25.59 8.38 -11.26
N ILE A 476 25.48 7.11 -11.61
CA ILE A 476 24.62 6.59 -12.68
C ILE A 476 23.58 5.71 -12.01
N VAL A 477 22.30 5.95 -12.26
CA VAL A 477 21.19 5.14 -11.74
C VAL A 477 20.46 4.53 -12.94
N PRO A 478 20.81 3.30 -13.35
CA PRO A 478 20.13 2.61 -14.43
C PRO A 478 18.64 2.39 -14.10
N THR A 479 17.76 2.54 -15.08
CA THR A 479 16.33 2.21 -14.88
C THR A 479 16.05 0.72 -15.13
N ALA A 480 16.96 0.01 -15.78
CA ALA A 480 16.92 -1.43 -16.08
C ALA A 480 17.19 -2.31 -14.85
N GLN A 481 16.35 -2.20 -13.83
CA GLN A 481 16.49 -2.96 -12.58
C GLN A 481 15.12 -3.26 -11.95
N TYR A 482 15.09 -4.17 -10.97
CA TYR A 482 13.87 -4.58 -10.27
C TYR A 482 13.02 -3.40 -9.76
N LEU A 483 13.69 -2.33 -9.30
CA LEU A 483 13.05 -1.12 -8.77
C LEU A 483 12.93 0.00 -9.81
N GLY A 484 13.02 -0.29 -11.11
CA GLY A 484 13.05 0.71 -12.18
C GLY A 484 11.85 1.66 -12.21
N ARG A 485 10.65 1.20 -11.83
CA ARG A 485 9.47 2.06 -11.66
C ARG A 485 9.67 3.06 -10.51
N LEU A 486 10.15 2.58 -9.36
CA LEU A 486 10.46 3.42 -8.20
C LEU A 486 11.61 4.41 -8.49
N VAL A 487 12.67 3.98 -9.19
CA VAL A 487 13.78 4.84 -9.62
C VAL A 487 13.26 6.04 -10.42
N ALA A 488 12.45 5.76 -11.45
CA ALA A 488 11.85 6.79 -12.27
C ALA A 488 11.00 7.76 -11.45
N HIS A 489 10.16 7.25 -10.55
CA HIS A 489 9.34 8.08 -9.69
C HIS A 489 10.17 8.95 -8.74
N MET A 490 11.26 8.43 -8.18
CA MET A 490 12.12 9.16 -7.25
C MET A 490 13.05 10.19 -7.93
N LEU A 491 13.33 10.04 -9.22
CA LEU A 491 14.29 10.87 -9.95
C LEU A 491 13.69 11.82 -10.98
N GLU A 492 12.41 11.67 -11.34
CA GLU A 492 11.71 12.73 -12.05
C GLU A 492 11.37 13.89 -11.09
N PRO A 493 11.89 15.11 -11.32
CA PRO A 493 11.81 16.21 -10.34
C PRO A 493 10.38 16.72 -10.09
N GLU A 494 9.47 16.51 -11.05
CA GLU A 494 8.07 16.94 -10.97
C GLU A 494 7.18 15.98 -10.16
N THR A 495 7.65 14.77 -9.82
CA THR A 495 6.83 13.85 -9.02
C THR A 495 6.73 14.34 -7.59
N GLU A 496 5.62 13.97 -6.93
CA GLU A 496 5.36 14.37 -5.54
C GLU A 496 6.28 13.69 -4.53
N ASP A 497 7.08 12.70 -4.93
CA ASP A 497 7.92 11.87 -4.05
C ASP A 497 9.38 11.77 -4.52
N SER A 498 9.86 12.78 -5.26
CA SER A 498 11.23 12.81 -5.76
C SER A 498 12.28 13.11 -4.68
N VAL A 499 13.55 12.80 -4.98
CA VAL A 499 14.72 13.21 -4.18
C VAL A 499 14.80 14.72 -4.01
N VAL A 500 14.26 15.49 -4.96
CA VAL A 500 14.13 16.95 -4.87
C VAL A 500 13.01 17.32 -3.89
N TYR A 501 11.83 16.71 -4.03
CA TYR A 501 10.69 16.96 -3.16
C TYR A 501 11.04 16.78 -1.67
N TRP A 502 11.85 15.78 -1.38
CA TRP A 502 12.31 15.45 -0.03
C TRP A 502 13.64 16.08 0.36
N ASN A 503 14.00 17.22 -0.24
CA ASN A 503 15.09 18.10 0.19
C ASN A 503 16.50 17.49 0.16
N THR A 504 16.69 16.33 -0.47
CA THR A 504 18.02 15.68 -0.57
C THR A 504 18.90 16.28 -1.67
N MET A 505 18.34 17.22 -2.46
CA MET A 505 19.01 17.89 -3.56
C MET A 505 18.99 19.43 -3.43
N ASP A 506 18.49 20.01 -2.33
CA ASP A 506 18.27 21.47 -2.19
C ASP A 506 19.53 22.31 -2.44
N ALA A 507 20.71 21.81 -2.05
CA ALA A 507 21.99 22.48 -2.27
C ALA A 507 22.30 22.70 -3.77
N TRP A 508 21.66 21.93 -4.65
CA TRP A 508 21.88 21.89 -6.10
C TRP A 508 20.77 22.58 -6.88
N ILE A 509 19.61 22.81 -6.27
CA ILE A 509 18.49 23.48 -6.94
C ILE A 509 18.81 24.97 -7.08
N PRO A 510 18.73 25.53 -8.29
CA PRO A 510 18.92 26.96 -8.52
C PRO A 510 17.95 27.78 -7.67
N ARG A 511 18.48 28.72 -6.87
CA ARG A 511 17.65 29.65 -6.10
C ARG A 511 17.03 30.67 -7.04
N SER A 512 15.75 31.00 -6.85
CA SER A 512 15.13 32.11 -7.57
C SER A 512 15.91 33.40 -7.29
N ALA A 513 16.01 34.28 -8.29
CA ALA A 513 16.76 35.55 -8.20
C ALA A 513 16.27 36.45 -7.04
N ASP A 514 15.02 36.25 -6.57
CA ASP A 514 14.41 37.01 -5.49
C ASP A 514 14.87 36.57 -4.08
N ALA A 515 15.54 35.43 -3.94
CA ALA A 515 16.10 34.97 -2.66
C ALA A 515 17.45 35.63 -2.31
N VAL A 516 18.05 36.40 -3.22
CA VAL A 516 19.34 37.09 -3.01
C VAL A 516 19.12 38.56 -2.63
N GLY A 517 18.18 38.79 -1.73
CA GLY A 517 17.98 40.07 -1.06
C GLY A 517 18.79 40.17 0.24
N GLY A 518 20.11 40.28 0.14
CA GLY A 518 20.95 40.73 1.27
C GLY A 518 22.10 39.80 1.68
N GLY A 519 23.22 39.84 0.96
CA GLY A 519 24.47 39.25 1.42
C GLY A 519 25.63 39.61 0.50
N ARG A 520 26.58 40.42 0.98
CA ARG A 520 27.84 40.72 0.29
C ARG A 520 28.78 39.50 0.29
N GLY A 521 29.37 39.18 -0.87
CA GLY A 521 30.60 38.36 -1.05
C GLY A 521 30.32 36.92 -1.48
N PHE A 522 30.99 36.30 -2.47
CA PHE A 522 32.33 36.51 -3.03
C PHE A 522 32.31 36.41 -4.57
N GLY A 523 32.91 37.38 -5.25
CA GLY A 523 33.09 37.37 -6.70
C GLY A 523 34.29 36.52 -7.12
N GLY A 524 34.06 35.58 -8.04
CA GLY A 524 35.07 34.95 -8.88
C GLY A 524 34.94 35.47 -10.31
N ARG A 525 35.99 36.13 -10.81
CA ARG A 525 36.08 36.74 -12.15
C ARG A 525 36.01 35.70 -13.26
N GLY A 526 35.11 35.93 -14.21
CA GLY A 526 35.09 35.29 -15.53
C GLY A 526 34.12 36.02 -16.44
N ALA A 527 34.52 37.17 -16.96
CA ALA A 527 33.75 37.90 -17.97
C ALA A 527 33.89 37.17 -19.31
N GLY A 528 32.88 36.39 -19.67
CA GLY A 528 32.65 35.86 -21.01
C GLY A 528 31.25 36.23 -21.45
N THR A 529 31.14 36.93 -22.58
CA THR A 529 29.89 37.31 -23.24
C THR A 529 29.27 36.10 -23.96
N GLY A 530 28.96 35.05 -23.21
CA GLY A 530 28.07 33.96 -23.65
C GLY A 530 26.71 34.18 -22.99
N SER A 531 25.61 33.93 -23.70
CA SER A 531 24.28 33.90 -23.07
C SER A 531 24.35 32.99 -21.84
N ALA A 532 24.06 33.53 -20.66
CA ALA A 532 24.05 32.73 -19.44
C ALA A 532 23.10 31.55 -19.65
N ARG A 533 23.63 30.33 -19.51
CA ARG A 533 22.85 29.10 -19.66
C ARG A 533 21.68 29.14 -18.66
N PRO A 534 20.46 28.75 -19.06
CA PRO A 534 19.34 28.70 -18.12
C PRO A 534 19.67 27.77 -16.95
N PRO A 535 19.13 28.05 -15.75
CA PRO A 535 19.26 27.16 -14.60
C PRO A 535 18.66 25.79 -14.95
N LEU A 536 19.39 24.71 -14.62
CA LEU A 536 18.97 23.33 -14.88
C LEU A 536 18.66 22.59 -13.59
N VAL A 537 17.74 21.64 -13.66
CA VAL A 537 17.61 20.62 -12.62
C VAL A 537 18.86 19.74 -12.66
N PRO A 538 19.54 19.53 -11.53
CA PRO A 538 20.78 18.76 -11.44
C PRO A 538 20.53 17.24 -11.46
N ILE A 539 19.60 16.80 -12.31
CA ILE A 539 19.27 15.40 -12.58
C ILE A 539 19.18 15.27 -14.10
N TYR A 540 20.14 14.54 -14.69
CA TYR A 540 20.24 14.40 -16.15
C TYR A 540 19.72 13.05 -16.57
N LYS A 541 19.21 12.98 -17.80
CA LYS A 541 18.60 11.80 -18.39
C LYS A 541 19.43 11.33 -19.56
N LEU A 542 19.98 10.12 -19.46
CA LEU A 542 20.63 9.46 -20.58
C LEU A 542 19.59 8.60 -21.27
N MET A 543 19.14 9.06 -22.43
CA MET A 543 18.01 8.45 -23.15
C MET A 543 18.41 7.22 -23.97
N THR A 544 19.69 7.11 -24.35
CA THR A 544 20.17 6.04 -25.22
C THR A 544 21.04 5.07 -24.43
N PRO A 545 20.87 3.75 -24.58
CA PRO A 545 21.79 2.77 -24.02
C PRO A 545 23.23 3.09 -24.39
N THR A 546 24.08 3.27 -23.38
CA THR A 546 25.46 3.72 -23.58
C THR A 546 26.39 2.86 -22.76
N ALA A 547 27.44 2.33 -23.39
CA ALA A 547 28.47 1.60 -22.67
C ALA A 547 29.31 2.59 -21.84
N LEU A 548 29.20 2.51 -20.51
CA LEU A 548 29.94 3.32 -19.57
C LEU A 548 30.91 2.46 -18.77
N THR A 549 32.10 3.00 -18.45
CA THR A 549 33.01 2.35 -17.49
C THR A 549 32.63 2.79 -16.09
N THR A 550 31.84 1.95 -15.42
CA THR A 550 31.28 2.24 -14.09
C THR A 550 31.68 1.18 -13.07
N LYS A 551 31.46 1.50 -11.79
CA LYS A 551 31.55 0.57 -10.67
C LYS A 551 30.25 0.62 -9.89
N VAL A 552 29.60 -0.53 -9.69
CA VAL A 552 28.45 -0.64 -8.79
C VAL A 552 28.89 -0.24 -7.37
N MET A 553 28.13 0.64 -6.72
CA MET A 553 28.37 0.99 -5.32
C MET A 553 28.13 -0.25 -4.45
N GLY A 554 29.14 -0.65 -3.68
CA GLY A 554 29.00 -1.77 -2.74
C GLY A 554 27.96 -1.44 -1.67
N ASN A 555 27.25 -2.47 -1.20
CA ASN A 555 26.26 -2.37 -0.13
C ASN A 555 26.85 -1.83 1.17
#